data_AF-A0A2G5ZFQ6-F1
#
_entry.id   AF-A0A2G5ZFQ6-F1
#
_cell.length_a   1.000
_cell.length_b   1.000
_cell.length_c   1.000
_cell.angle_alpha   90.00
_cell.angle_beta   90.00
_cell.angle_gamma   90.00
#
_symmetry.space_group_name_H-M   'P 1'
#
loop_
_entity.id
_entity.type
_entity.pdbx_description
1 polymer ?
#
loop_
_entity_poly.entity_id
_entity_poly.type
_entity_poly.pdbx_seq_one_letter_code
_entity_poly.pdbx_strand_id
1 'polypeptide(L)' 'MLWVLAQNKKSLMNVRDVSVKGKHIVGFIENSLLDQWNKNIGTYESSERALEVLEEIFSRIEECTGAAVTYSMPQR' A
#
# COMPACT_ATOMS: atom_id res chain seq x y z
N MET A 1 -4.96 11.12 3.84
CA MET A 1 -4.60 10.60 2.49
C MET A 1 -3.41 9.66 2.63
N LEU A 2 -3.38 8.50 1.98
CA LEU A 2 -2.22 7.59 2.02
C LEU A 2 -1.46 7.62 0.69
N TRP A 3 -0.18 7.94 0.75
CA TRP A 3 0.75 7.91 -0.38
C TRP A 3 1.73 6.75 -0.20
N VAL A 4 1.77 5.85 -1.19
CA VAL A 4 2.64 4.67 -1.16
C VAL A 4 3.70 4.76 -2.25
N LEU A 5 4.97 4.65 -1.86
CA LEU A 5 6.06 4.34 -2.76
C LEU A 5 6.18 2.83 -2.90
N ALA A 6 5.90 2.32 -4.10
CA ALA A 6 5.96 0.88 -4.40
C ALA A 6 7.37 0.32 -4.14
N GLN A 7 7.44 -0.97 -3.80
CA GLN A 7 8.66 -1.66 -3.41
C GLN A 7 9.74 -1.59 -4.49
N ASN A 8 9.35 -1.62 -5.77
CA ASN A 8 10.26 -1.48 -6.91
C ASN A 8 10.79 -0.05 -7.13
N LYS A 9 10.33 0.93 -6.33
CA LYS A 9 10.68 2.37 -6.38
C LYS A 9 10.35 3.08 -7.68
N LYS A 10 9.58 2.45 -8.57
CA LYS A 10 9.20 3.02 -9.88
C LYS A 10 7.83 3.68 -9.86
N SER A 11 7.15 3.73 -8.73
CA SER A 11 5.79 4.27 -8.65
C SER A 11 5.48 4.83 -7.28
N LEU A 12 5.01 6.07 -7.25
CA LEU A 12 4.39 6.74 -6.12
C LEU A 12 2.91 6.91 -6.43
N MET A 13 2.02 6.51 -5.52
CA MET A 13 0.58 6.58 -5.77
C MET A 13 -0.21 6.95 -4.52
N ASN A 14 -1.27 7.71 -4.70
CA ASN A 14 -2.28 7.94 -3.69
C ASN A 14 -3.26 6.76 -3.70
N VAL A 15 -3.24 5.95 -2.64
CA VAL A 15 -4.07 4.75 -2.56
C VAL A 15 -5.33 5.04 -1.74
N ARG A 16 -6.45 4.48 -2.20
CA ARG A 16 -7.74 4.49 -1.49
C ARG A 16 -7.93 3.26 -0.64
N ASP A 17 -7.48 2.12 -1.16
CA ASP A 17 -7.54 0.82 -0.49
C ASP A 17 -6.20 0.10 -0.65
N VAL A 18 -5.84 -0.67 0.37
CA VAL A 18 -4.67 -1.56 0.37
C VAL A 18 -5.12 -2.92 0.85
N SER A 19 -4.85 -3.96 0.05
CA SER A 19 -5.26 -5.33 0.34
C SER A 19 -4.10 -6.31 0.17
N VAL A 20 -4.19 -7.45 0.86
CA VAL A 20 -3.25 -8.56 0.73
C VAL A 20 -3.88 -9.66 -0.13
N LYS A 21 -3.15 -10.13 -1.14
CA LYS A 21 -3.52 -11.25 -2.02
C LYS A 21 -2.39 -12.28 -2.02
N GLY A 22 -2.45 -13.23 -1.08
CA GLY A 22 -1.34 -14.14 -0.81
C GLY A 22 -0.11 -13.35 -0.38
N LYS A 23 1.02 -13.55 -1.07
CA LYS A 23 2.28 -12.84 -0.77
C LYS A 23 2.41 -11.44 -1.39
N HIS A 24 1.32 -10.90 -1.94
CA HIS A 24 1.31 -9.62 -2.64
C HIS A 24 0.46 -8.59 -1.91
N ILE A 25 0.92 -7.35 -1.88
CA ILE A 25 0.13 -6.20 -1.45
C ILE A 25 -0.29 -5.41 -2.68
N VAL A 26 -1.59 -5.12 -2.75
CA VAL A 26 -2.23 -4.45 -3.88
C VAL A 26 -2.84 -3.15 -3.40
N GLY A 27 -2.44 -2.04 -4.01
CA GLY A 27 -3.06 -0.74 -3.82
C GLY A 27 -4.09 -0.45 -4.90
N PHE A 28 -5.22 0.12 -4.51
CA PHE A 28 -6.26 0.59 -5.43
C PHE A 28 -6.26 2.11 -5.52
N ILE A 29 -6.36 2.61 -6.74
CA ILE A 29 -6.44 4.03 -7.06
C ILE A 29 -7.83 4.29 -7.64
N GLU A 30 -8.46 5.37 -7.19
CA GLU A 30 -9.71 5.85 -7.77
C GLU A 30 -9.38 6.80 -8.93
N ASN A 31 -9.59 6.35 -10.17
CA ASN A 31 -9.46 7.19 -11.36
C ASN A 31 -10.83 7.27 -12.06
N SER A 32 -11.63 8.26 -11.66
CA SER A 32 -13.00 8.50 -12.15
C SER A 32 -13.97 7.32 -11.95
N LEU A 33 -15.28 7.60 -12.08
CA LEU A 33 -16.38 6.72 -11.67
C LEU A 33 -16.45 5.34 -12.35
N LEU A 34 -15.59 5.04 -13.33
CA LEU A 34 -15.67 3.84 -14.16
C LEU A 34 -14.39 2.98 -14.17
N ASP A 35 -13.24 3.48 -13.69
CA ASP A 35 -11.96 2.75 -13.77
C ASP A 35 -11.27 2.65 -12.39
N GLN A 36 -11.57 1.56 -11.66
CA GLN A 36 -10.76 1.16 -10.52
C GLN A 36 -9.49 0.48 -11.00
N TRP A 37 -8.36 1.18 -10.92
CA TRP A 37 -7.05 0.60 -11.21
C TRP A 37 -6.47 -0.02 -9.94
N ASN A 38 -6.12 -1.31 -10.00
CA ASN A 38 -5.34 -1.96 -8.95
C ASN A 38 -3.89 -2.21 -9.39
N LYS A 39 -2.96 -2.08 -8.46
CA LYS A 39 -1.53 -2.27 -8.75
C LYS A 39 -0.86 -3.01 -7.61
N ASN A 40 -0.05 -4.01 -7.96
CA ASN A 40 0.86 -4.63 -7.02
C ASN A 40 1.91 -3.59 -6.59
N ILE A 41 1.91 -3.27 -5.29
CA ILE A 41 2.81 -2.29 -4.68
C ILE A 41 3.93 -2.94 -3.87
N GLY A 42 3.79 -4.22 -3.50
CA GLY A 42 4.81 -4.98 -2.79
C GLY A 42 4.60 -6.48 -2.94
N THR A 43 5.71 -7.23 -2.96
CA THR A 43 5.71 -8.69 -3.01
C THR A 43 6.72 -9.21 -1.98
N TYR A 44 6.27 -10.21 -1.22
CA TYR A 44 6.99 -10.76 -0.06
C TYR A 44 7.21 -12.26 -0.21
N GLU A 45 7.97 -12.85 0.70
CA GLU A 45 8.26 -14.28 0.74
C GLU A 45 7.05 -15.11 1.17
N SER A 46 6.14 -14.55 1.97
CA SER A 46 4.99 -15.25 2.54
C SER A 46 3.76 -14.35 2.66
N SER A 47 2.61 -14.97 2.94
CA SER A 47 1.36 -14.23 3.19
C SER A 47 1.41 -13.53 4.54
N GLU A 48 2.07 -14.14 5.52
CA GLU A 48 2.29 -13.62 6.86
C GLU A 48 3.08 -12.32 6.79
N ARG A 49 4.20 -12.30 6.04
CA ARG A 49 4.98 -11.07 5.87
C ARG A 49 4.18 -9.96 5.18
N ALA A 50 3.36 -10.30 4.19
CA ALA A 50 2.49 -9.32 3.55
C ALA A 50 1.43 -8.76 4.52
N LEU A 51 0.93 -9.56 5.45
CA LEU A 51 0.00 -9.10 6.50
C LEU A 51 0.70 -8.19 7.51
N GLU A 52 1.91 -8.53 7.95
CA GLU A 52 2.71 -7.67 8.84
C GLU A 52 2.91 -6.28 8.24
N VAL A 53 3.26 -6.20 6.94
CA VAL A 53 3.42 -4.91 6.26
C VAL A 53 2.09 -4.14 6.18
N LEU A 54 0.96 -4.84 6.00
CA LEU A 54 -0.35 -4.18 6.03
C LEU A 54 -0.66 -3.61 7.43
N GLU A 55 -0.32 -4.33 8.49
CA GLU A 55 -0.44 -3.87 9.87
C GLU A 55 0.49 -2.67 10.14
N GLU A 56 1.73 -2.69 9.64
CA GLU A 56 2.65 -1.55 9.71
C GLU A 56 2.06 -0.30 9.04
N ILE A 57 1.41 -0.45 7.87
CA ILE A 57 0.72 0.65 7.19
C ILE A 57 -0.42 1.18 8.07
N PHE A 58 -1.21 0.29 8.67
CA PHE A 58 -2.30 0.65 9.56
C PHE A 58 -1.80 1.45 10.78
N SER A 59 -0.81 0.93 11.51
CA SER A 59 -0.21 1.64 12.65
C SER A 59 0.36 2.99 12.25
N ARG A 60 0.99 3.08 11.08
CA ARG A 60 1.52 4.35 10.57
C ARG A 60 0.43 5.38 10.31
N ILE A 61 -0.76 4.95 9.88
CA ILE A 61 -1.92 5.82 9.72
C ILE A 61 -2.42 6.32 11.08
N GLU A 62 -2.50 5.44 12.08
CA GLU A 62 -2.95 5.81 13.43
C GLU A 62 -2.01 6.81 14.12
N GLU A 63 -0.70 6.64 13.98
CA GLU A 63 0.31 7.55 14.54
C GLU A 63 0.30 8.94 13.87
N CYS A 64 -0.14 9.02 12.62
CA CYS A 64 -0.11 10.25 11.84
C CYS A 64 -1.44 10.99 11.94
N THR A 65 -1.53 11.98 12.83
CA THR A 65 -2.69 12.89 12.96
C THR A 65 -2.78 13.98 11.88
N GLY A 66 -1.93 13.91 10.84
CA GLY A 66 -1.83 14.91 9.76
C GLY A 66 -2.64 14.60 8.49
N ALA A 67 -2.71 15.56 7.57
CA ALA A 67 -3.52 15.45 6.33
C ALA A 67 -3.04 14.36 5.35
N ALA A 68 -1.75 14.01 5.37
CA ALA A 68 -1.13 13.04 4.47
C ALA A 68 -0.19 12.08 5.21
N VAL A 69 -0.41 10.78 5.03
CA VAL A 69 0.44 9.69 5.47
C VAL A 69 1.25 9.24 4.27
N THR A 70 2.56 9.08 4.46
CA THR A 70 3.45 8.52 3.44
C THR A 70 4.02 7.20 3.95
N TYR A 71 4.08 6.20 3.07
CA TYR A 71 4.64 4.90 3.38
C TYR A 71 5.50 4.41 2.21
N SER A 72 6.67 3.87 2.50
CA SER A 72 7.54 3.25 1.50
C SER A 72 7.55 1.75 1.74
N MET A 73 7.14 0.97 0.74
CA MET A 73 7.06 -0.48 0.89
C MET A 73 8.44 -1.07 1.21
N PRO A 74 8.56 -1.89 2.27
CA PRO A 74 9.83 -2.48 2.67
C PRO A 74 10.32 -3.50 1.64
N GLN A 75 11.65 -3.66 1.54
CA GLN A 75 12.30 -4.56 0.58
C GLN A 75 12.28 -6.03 1.01
N ARG A 76 12.12 -6.27 2.31
CA ARG A 76 11.98 -7.57 2.95
C ARG A 76 10.80 -7.47 3.87
#